data_AF-A0A6M0F8W0-F1
#
_entry.id   AF-A0A6M0F8W0-F1
#
_cell.length_a   1.000
_cell.length_b   1.000
_cell.length_c   1.000
_cell.angle_alpha   90.00
_cell.angle_beta   90.00
_cell.angle_gamma   90.00
#
_symmetry.space_group_name_H-M   'P 1'
#
loop_
_entity.id
_entity.type
_entity.pdbx_description
1 polymer ?
#
loop_
_entity_poly.entity_id
_entity_poly.type
_entity_poly.pdbx_seq_one_letter_code
_entity_poly.pdbx_strand_id
1 'polypeptide(L)'
;HSPFNVGVPIELTELEQPLCLELATRYRPFLATEVDLEEAFGQIHGLIGGHPYLLNMAFYHLAKGNVNVETLLQDAPTQMGIYKEHLRTHLVTVQQTPGLADALTTIVRANSPVHVNVLTAYRLYSLGLIKFVGNDVCPRCELYRQYFRYQLN
;
A
#
# COMPACT_ATOMS: atom_id res chain seq x y z
N HIS A 1 34.88 -0.10 -1.51
CA HIS A 1 34.07 1.04 -1.04
C HIS A 1 33.66 1.87 -2.25
N SER A 2 32.39 1.80 -2.67
CA SER A 2 31.86 2.63 -3.77
C SER A 2 31.04 3.78 -3.17
N PRO A 3 31.41 5.06 -3.37
CA PRO A 3 30.76 6.19 -2.73
C PRO A 3 29.79 6.86 -3.69
N PHE A 4 28.68 6.22 -4.06
CA PHE A 4 27.66 6.88 -4.88
C PHE A 4 26.27 6.38 -4.50
N ASN A 5 25.63 7.12 -3.61
CA ASN A 5 24.18 7.14 -3.46
C ASN A 5 23.74 8.58 -3.15
N VAL A 6 24.12 9.51 -4.03
CA VAL A 6 23.58 10.88 -4.03
C VAL A 6 22.43 10.93 -5.04
N GLY A 7 21.47 10.02 -4.91
CA GLY A 7 20.20 10.15 -5.58
C GLY A 7 19.39 11.19 -4.82
N VAL A 8 18.89 12.22 -5.51
CA VAL A 8 17.81 13.05 -4.95
C VAL A 8 16.72 12.07 -4.50
N PRO A 9 16.29 12.05 -3.22
CA PRO A 9 15.22 11.18 -2.80
C PRO A 9 13.96 11.60 -3.56
N ILE A 10 13.60 10.82 -4.58
CA ILE A 10 12.33 10.99 -5.26
C ILE A 10 11.30 10.39 -4.32
N GLU A 11 10.60 11.25 -3.61
CA GLU A 11 9.44 10.84 -2.84
C GLU A 11 8.36 10.43 -3.84
N LEU A 12 8.09 9.13 -3.92
CA LEU A 12 6.95 8.60 -4.66
C LEU A 12 5.69 8.99 -3.90
N THR A 13 5.18 10.17 -4.21
CA THR A 13 3.90 10.66 -3.72
C THR A 13 2.79 9.73 -4.18
N GLU A 14 1.70 9.72 -3.44
CA GLU A 14 0.47 9.08 -3.92
C GLU A 14 0.10 9.70 -5.27
N LEU A 15 -0.22 8.85 -6.23
CA LEU A 15 -0.77 9.29 -7.50
C LEU A 15 -2.15 9.90 -7.21
N GLU A 16 -2.37 11.11 -7.69
CA GLU A 16 -3.70 11.71 -7.67
C GLU A 16 -4.63 10.96 -8.63
N GLN A 17 -5.93 11.00 -8.35
CA GLN A 17 -6.96 10.29 -9.13
C GLN A 17 -6.81 10.40 -10.66
N PRO A 18 -6.53 11.57 -11.26
CA PRO A 18 -6.36 11.68 -12.71
C PRO A 18 -5.23 10.80 -13.25
N LEU A 19 -4.09 10.79 -12.56
CA LEU A 19 -2.91 10.00 -12.97
C LEU A 19 -3.12 8.50 -12.74
N CYS A 20 -3.87 8.15 -11.71
CA CYS A 20 -4.31 6.77 -11.49
C CYS A 20 -5.25 6.27 -12.61
N LEU A 21 -6.15 7.13 -13.10
CA LEU A 21 -7.05 6.80 -14.21
C LEU A 21 -6.31 6.66 -15.54
N GLU A 22 -5.30 7.50 -15.79
CA GLU A 22 -4.40 7.36 -16.93
C GLU A 22 -3.67 6.01 -16.93
N LEU A 23 -3.19 5.57 -15.75
CA LEU A 23 -2.62 4.23 -15.60
C LEU A 23 -3.64 3.15 -15.94
N ALA A 24 -4.82 3.18 -15.34
CA ALA A 24 -5.87 2.19 -15.60
C ALA A 24 -6.22 2.10 -17.10
N THR A 25 -6.32 3.25 -17.77
CA THR A 25 -6.57 3.35 -19.21
C THR A 25 -5.49 2.64 -20.04
N ARG A 26 -4.21 2.74 -19.63
CA ARG A 26 -3.10 2.06 -20.30
C ARG A 26 -3.22 0.53 -20.23
N TYR A 27 -3.86 0.00 -19.20
CA TYR A 27 -4.09 -1.44 -19.06
C TYR A 27 -5.36 -1.93 -19.77
N ARG A 28 -6.28 -1.04 -20.18
CA ARG A 28 -7.56 -1.41 -20.84
C ARG A 28 -7.41 -2.45 -21.95
N PRO A 29 -6.47 -2.34 -22.90
CA PRO A 29 -6.35 -3.32 -24.00
C PRO A 29 -6.01 -4.74 -23.54
N PHE A 30 -5.54 -4.92 -22.31
CA PHE A 30 -5.11 -6.19 -21.75
C PHE A 30 -6.10 -6.74 -20.72
N LEU A 31 -7.14 -5.99 -20.36
CA LEU A 31 -8.15 -6.40 -19.40
C LEU A 31 -9.29 -7.14 -20.10
N ALA A 32 -9.90 -8.09 -19.40
CA ALA A 32 -11.07 -8.79 -19.91
C ALA A 32 -12.20 -7.80 -20.23
N THR A 33 -12.89 -8.01 -21.35
CA THR A 33 -13.87 -7.07 -21.91
C THR A 33 -15.04 -6.77 -20.96
N GLU A 34 -15.38 -7.74 -20.12
CA GLU A 34 -16.47 -7.70 -19.14
C GLU A 34 -16.13 -6.88 -17.88
N VAL A 35 -14.86 -6.48 -17.70
CA VAL A 35 -14.45 -5.66 -16.57
C VAL A 35 -14.91 -4.22 -16.79
N ASP A 36 -15.79 -3.74 -15.90
CA ASP A 36 -16.02 -2.32 -15.69
C ASP A 36 -14.76 -1.72 -15.06
N LEU A 37 -14.05 -0.90 -15.84
CA LEU A 37 -12.79 -0.32 -15.40
C LEU A 37 -12.96 0.70 -14.29
N GLU A 38 -14.02 1.49 -14.32
CA GLU A 38 -14.20 2.58 -13.38
C GLU A 38 -14.57 2.02 -12.01
N GLU A 39 -15.45 1.02 -11.98
CA GLU A 39 -15.79 0.30 -10.76
C GLU A 39 -14.58 -0.46 -10.19
N ALA A 40 -13.91 -1.27 -11.02
CA ALA A 40 -12.73 -2.02 -10.59
C ALA A 40 -11.62 -1.10 -10.08
N PHE A 41 -11.37 0.01 -10.79
CA PHE A 41 -10.42 1.02 -10.38
C PHE A 41 -10.82 1.64 -9.03
N GLY A 42 -12.08 2.06 -8.88
CA GLY A 42 -12.58 2.67 -7.65
C GLY A 42 -12.42 1.76 -6.44
N GLN A 43 -12.71 0.47 -6.58
CA GLN A 43 -12.52 -0.53 -5.53
C GLN A 43 -11.05 -0.75 -5.18
N ILE A 44 -10.18 -0.92 -6.19
CA ILE A 44 -8.74 -1.09 -6.00
C ILE A 44 -8.15 0.15 -5.32
N HIS A 45 -8.43 1.34 -5.87
CA HIS A 45 -7.98 2.60 -5.30
C HIS A 45 -8.50 2.80 -3.87
N GLY A 46 -9.74 2.40 -3.56
CA GLY A 46 -10.27 2.42 -2.20
C GLY A 46 -9.46 1.58 -1.21
N LEU A 47 -8.92 0.44 -1.67
CA LEU A 47 -8.12 -0.46 -0.85
C LEU A 47 -6.66 0.00 -0.70
N ILE A 48 -5.99 0.36 -1.80
CA ILE A 48 -4.54 0.62 -1.82
C ILE A 48 -4.17 2.11 -1.92
N GLY A 49 -5.15 2.98 -2.08
CA GLY A 49 -4.94 4.42 -2.33
C GLY A 49 -4.22 4.68 -3.65
N GLY A 50 -3.51 5.81 -3.71
CA GLY A 50 -2.70 6.21 -4.85
C GLY A 50 -1.30 5.57 -4.90
N HIS A 51 -1.04 4.45 -4.21
CA HIS A 51 0.31 3.90 -4.11
C HIS A 51 0.78 3.34 -5.47
N PRO A 52 1.76 3.97 -6.16
CA PRO A 52 2.07 3.66 -7.56
C PRO A 52 2.45 2.19 -7.78
N TYR A 53 3.30 1.67 -6.90
CA TYR A 53 3.76 0.27 -6.96
C TYR A 53 2.61 -0.74 -6.79
N LEU A 54 1.73 -0.54 -5.81
CA LEU A 54 0.59 -1.45 -5.57
C LEU A 54 -0.41 -1.38 -6.72
N LEU A 55 -0.69 -0.19 -7.25
CA LEU A 55 -1.55 -0.02 -8.42
C LEU A 55 -0.99 -0.76 -9.63
N ASN A 56 0.30 -0.60 -9.91
CA ASN A 56 0.96 -1.30 -11.01
C ASN A 56 0.87 -2.82 -10.85
N MET A 57 1.11 -3.36 -9.64
CA MET A 57 0.93 -4.79 -9.37
C MET A 57 -0.51 -5.24 -9.62
N ALA A 58 -1.50 -4.50 -9.13
CA ALA A 58 -2.92 -4.81 -9.34
C ALA A 58 -3.24 -4.95 -10.82
N PHE A 59 -2.94 -3.91 -11.60
CA PHE A 59 -3.27 -3.90 -13.03
C PHE A 59 -2.45 -4.89 -13.83
N TYR A 60 -1.18 -5.12 -13.47
CA TYR A 60 -0.38 -6.16 -14.10
C TYR A 60 -1.01 -7.55 -13.93
N HIS A 61 -1.41 -7.92 -12.71
CA HIS A 61 -2.00 -9.23 -12.45
C HIS A 61 -3.39 -9.39 -13.10
N LEU A 62 -4.20 -8.34 -13.13
CA LEU A 62 -5.48 -8.33 -13.83
C LEU A 62 -5.30 -8.46 -15.35
N ALA A 63 -4.37 -7.69 -15.94
CA ALA A 63 -4.07 -7.72 -17.37
C ALA A 63 -3.48 -9.07 -17.84
N LYS A 64 -2.82 -9.80 -16.93
CA LYS A 64 -2.34 -11.17 -17.21
C LYS A 64 -3.42 -12.23 -17.03
N GLY A 65 -4.59 -11.89 -16.49
CA GLY A 65 -5.62 -12.86 -16.13
C GLY A 65 -5.21 -13.79 -14.98
N ASN A 66 -4.22 -13.39 -14.16
CA ASN A 66 -3.77 -14.19 -13.02
C ASN A 66 -4.82 -14.24 -11.91
N VAL A 67 -5.63 -13.18 -11.79
CA VAL A 67 -6.71 -13.00 -10.82
C VAL A 67 -7.82 -12.16 -11.46
N ASN A 68 -9.04 -12.24 -10.93
CA ASN A 68 -10.10 -11.28 -11.20
C ASN A 68 -10.13 -10.20 -10.09
N VAL A 69 -10.97 -9.18 -10.27
CA VAL A 69 -11.08 -8.04 -9.32
C VAL A 69 -11.55 -8.50 -7.94
N GLU A 70 -12.55 -9.38 -7.89
CA GLU A 70 -13.12 -9.90 -6.64
C GLU A 70 -12.07 -10.65 -5.80
N THR A 71 -11.40 -11.64 -6.40
CA THR A 71 -10.32 -12.40 -5.76
C THR A 71 -9.16 -11.49 -5.36
N LEU A 72 -8.79 -10.50 -6.20
CA LEU A 72 -7.76 -9.53 -5.86
C LEU A 72 -8.12 -8.79 -4.57
N LEU A 73 -9.32 -8.23 -4.47
CA LEU A 73 -9.75 -7.45 -3.32
C LEU A 73 -9.85 -8.32 -2.05
N GLN A 74 -10.40 -9.54 -2.19
CA GLN A 74 -10.54 -10.47 -1.08
C GLN A 74 -9.19 -10.95 -0.54
N ASP A 75 -8.27 -11.33 -1.42
CA ASP A 75 -7.01 -11.94 -1.02
C ASP A 75 -5.89 -10.93 -0.75
N ALA A 76 -6.05 -9.67 -1.21
CA ALA A 76 -5.04 -8.63 -1.08
C ALA A 76 -4.41 -8.51 0.31
N PRO A 77 -5.16 -8.49 1.43
CA PRO A 77 -4.59 -8.37 2.78
C PRO A 77 -4.18 -9.73 3.38
N THR A 78 -4.01 -10.77 2.56
CA THR A 78 -3.71 -12.14 3.01
C THR A 78 -2.36 -12.64 2.49
N GLN A 79 -1.94 -13.80 2.98
CA GLN A 79 -0.75 -14.50 2.48
C GLN A 79 -0.95 -15.11 1.07
N MET A 80 -2.17 -15.11 0.55
CA MET A 80 -2.50 -15.63 -0.79
C MET A 80 -2.51 -14.53 -1.86
N GLY A 81 -2.71 -13.27 -1.44
CA GLY A 81 -2.84 -12.14 -2.33
C GLY A 81 -1.59 -11.80 -3.13
N ILE A 82 -1.79 -11.02 -4.19
CA ILE A 82 -0.70 -10.58 -5.09
C ILE A 82 0.35 -9.73 -4.35
N TYR A 83 -0.02 -9.10 -3.22
CA TYR A 83 0.86 -8.25 -2.42
C TYR A 83 1.64 -8.99 -1.34
N LYS A 84 1.50 -10.32 -1.21
CA LYS A 84 2.04 -11.10 -0.09
C LYS A 84 3.53 -10.85 0.19
N GLU A 85 4.36 -10.82 -0.85
CA GLU A 85 5.81 -10.66 -0.67
C GLU A 85 6.14 -9.24 -0.19
N HIS A 86 5.51 -8.23 -0.79
CA HIS A 86 5.63 -6.83 -0.36
C HIS A 86 5.26 -6.64 1.11
N LEU A 87 4.10 -7.18 1.51
CA LEU A 87 3.59 -7.09 2.88
C LEU A 87 4.49 -7.86 3.87
N ARG A 88 5.00 -9.03 3.47
CA ARG A 88 5.91 -9.85 4.28
C ARG A 88 7.24 -9.15 4.51
N THR A 89 7.82 -8.52 3.49
CA THR A 89 9.05 -7.74 3.62
C THR A 89 8.88 -6.64 4.67
N HIS A 90 7.79 -5.87 4.59
CA HIS A 90 7.50 -4.83 5.58
C HIS A 90 7.27 -5.40 6.98
N LEU A 91 6.55 -6.52 7.12
CA LEU A 91 6.31 -7.17 8.41
C LEU A 91 7.64 -7.55 9.09
N VAL A 92 8.56 -8.16 8.34
CA VAL A 92 9.89 -8.54 8.85
C VAL A 92 10.66 -7.29 9.30
N THR A 93 10.69 -6.23 8.49
CA THR A 93 11.37 -4.98 8.85
C THR A 93 10.80 -4.35 10.13
N VAL A 94 9.47 -4.33 10.26
CA VAL A 94 8.78 -3.76 11.43
C VAL A 94 9.06 -4.58 12.69
N GLN A 95 9.01 -5.91 12.61
CA GLN A 95 9.25 -6.80 13.76
C GLN A 95 10.72 -6.79 14.22
N GLN A 96 11.66 -6.61 13.30
CA GLN A 96 13.09 -6.56 13.62
C GLN A 96 13.53 -5.21 14.20
N THR A 97 12.72 -4.16 14.07
CA THR A 97 13.07 -2.82 14.54
C THR A 97 12.37 -2.50 15.86
N PRO A 98 13.11 -2.28 16.97
CA PRO A 98 12.52 -2.01 18.27
C PRO A 98 11.52 -0.85 18.24
N GLY A 99 10.33 -1.09 18.80
CA GLY A 99 9.26 -0.10 18.95
C GLY A 99 8.45 0.22 17.69
N LEU A 100 8.81 -0.30 16.50
CA LEU A 100 8.00 -0.07 15.30
C LEU A 100 6.72 -0.92 15.30
N ALA A 101 6.79 -2.17 15.76
CA ALA A 101 5.64 -3.06 15.80
C ALA A 101 4.52 -2.49 16.68
N ASP A 102 4.84 -2.07 17.91
CA ASP A 102 3.86 -1.52 18.86
C ASP A 102 3.20 -0.23 18.34
N ALA A 103 4.00 0.65 17.73
CA ALA A 103 3.48 1.87 17.13
C ALA A 103 2.59 1.56 15.92
N LEU A 104 3.00 0.65 15.03
CA LEU A 104 2.19 0.28 13.88
C LEU A 104 0.88 -0.39 14.32
N THR A 105 0.92 -1.26 15.34
CA THR A 105 -0.28 -1.87 15.96
C THR A 105 -1.25 -0.81 16.46
N THR A 106 -0.74 0.23 17.13
CA THR A 106 -1.56 1.36 17.62
C THR A 106 -2.23 2.08 16.45
N ILE A 107 -1.46 2.37 15.39
CA ILE A 107 -1.93 3.13 14.22
C ILE A 107 -2.99 2.35 13.42
N VAL A 108 -2.79 1.06 13.17
CA VAL A 108 -3.73 0.27 12.34
C VAL A 108 -5.02 -0.09 13.08
N ARG A 109 -5.01 -0.10 14.41
CA ARG A 109 -6.20 -0.32 15.25
C ARG A 109 -7.02 0.95 15.45
N ALA A 110 -6.43 2.13 15.29
CA ALA A 110 -7.12 3.39 15.51
C ALA A 110 -8.10 3.75 14.37
N ASN A 111 -9.30 4.19 14.71
CA ASN A 111 -10.31 4.63 13.75
C ASN A 111 -10.10 6.08 13.26
N SER A 112 -9.15 6.80 13.84
CA SER A 112 -8.76 8.17 13.48
C SER A 112 -7.24 8.32 13.60
N PRO A 113 -6.63 9.39 13.03
CA PRO A 113 -5.20 9.64 13.19
C PRO A 113 -4.81 9.67 14.67
N VAL A 114 -3.64 9.12 14.99
CA VAL A 114 -3.13 9.02 16.37
C VAL A 114 -1.75 9.62 16.50
N HIS A 115 -1.47 10.17 17.66
CA HIS A 115 -0.15 10.62 18.02
C HIS A 115 0.75 9.43 18.37
N VAL A 116 1.94 9.39 17.79
CA VAL A 116 3.01 8.46 18.18
C VAL A 116 4.33 9.23 18.27
N ASN A 117 5.33 8.63 18.91
CA ASN A 117 6.66 9.24 19.00
C ASN A 117 7.17 9.66 17.61
N VAL A 118 7.65 10.89 17.49
CA VAL A 118 8.07 11.52 16.22
C VAL A 118 9.10 10.68 15.47
N LEU A 119 10.12 10.13 16.16
CA LEU A 119 11.15 9.32 15.49
C LEU A 119 10.58 8.00 14.96
N THR A 120 9.65 7.39 15.70
CA THR A 120 8.94 6.19 15.28
C THR A 120 8.00 6.48 14.10
N ALA A 121 7.27 7.60 14.14
CA ALA A 121 6.44 8.07 13.03
C ALA A 121 7.26 8.25 11.76
N TYR A 122 8.37 9.00 11.82
CA TYR A 122 9.22 9.22 10.65
C TYR A 122 9.79 7.92 10.07
N ARG A 123 10.16 6.94 10.91
CA ARG A 123 10.61 5.64 10.41
C ARG A 123 9.52 4.88 9.67
N LEU A 124 8.31 4.80 10.23
CA LEU A 124 7.17 4.14 9.58
C LEU A 124 6.76 4.88 8.29
N TYR A 125 6.87 6.22 8.29
CA TYR A 125 6.63 7.06 7.12
C TYR A 125 7.64 6.77 6.00
N SER A 126 8.93 6.69 6.33
CA SER A 126 9.99 6.36 5.37
C SER A 126 9.89 4.95 4.82
N LEU A 127 9.26 4.02 5.56
CA LEU A 127 8.90 2.69 5.05
C LEU A 127 7.66 2.71 4.13
N GLY A 128 6.98 3.86 3.99
CA GLY A 128 5.77 4.02 3.19
C GLY A 128 4.52 3.41 3.82
N LEU A 129 4.55 3.03 5.10
CA LEU A 129 3.44 2.30 5.76
C LEU A 129 2.34 3.23 6.29
N ILE A 130 2.70 4.47 6.57
CA ILE A 130 1.80 5.48 7.16
C ILE A 130 1.87 6.79 6.39
N LYS A 131 0.98 7.71 6.73
CA LYS A 131 1.00 9.11 6.33
C LYS A 131 0.69 10.03 7.50
N PHE A 132 1.18 11.26 7.43
CA PHE A 132 0.90 12.29 8.42
C PHE A 132 -0.43 12.99 8.14
N VAL A 133 -1.16 13.31 9.21
CA VAL A 133 -2.35 14.16 9.22
C VAL A 133 -2.12 15.21 10.31
N GLY A 134 -1.55 16.35 9.93
CA GLY A 134 -1.01 17.30 10.89
C GLY A 134 0.15 16.67 11.69
N ASN A 135 0.04 16.65 13.01
CA ASN A 135 1.04 16.05 13.92
C ASN A 135 0.75 14.58 14.26
N ASP A 136 -0.36 14.04 13.75
CA ASP A 136 -0.79 12.67 13.97
C ASP A 136 -0.54 11.83 12.72
N VAL A 137 -0.71 10.52 12.86
CA VAL A 137 -0.45 9.56 11.79
C VAL A 137 -1.60 8.59 11.61
N CYS A 138 -1.78 8.11 10.39
CA CYS A 138 -2.72 7.05 10.05
C CYS A 138 -2.09 6.07 9.05
N PRO A 139 -2.64 4.86 8.87
CA PRO A 139 -2.18 3.94 7.83
C PRO A 139 -2.24 4.62 6.46
N ARG A 140 -1.24 4.35 5.60
CA ARG A 140 -1.21 4.97 4.27
C ARG A 140 -2.41 4.55 3.42
N CYS A 141 -2.77 3.27 3.48
CA CYS A 141 -3.92 2.70 2.80
C CYS A 141 -4.59 1.58 3.62
N GLU A 142 -5.78 1.18 3.20
CA GLU A 142 -6.58 0.19 3.90
C GLU A 142 -5.97 -1.22 3.80
N LEU A 143 -5.27 -1.53 2.72
CA LEU A 143 -4.49 -2.78 2.60
C LEU A 143 -3.54 -2.96 3.80
N TYR A 144 -2.76 -1.93 4.13
CA TYR A 144 -1.83 -1.99 5.25
C TYR A 144 -2.58 -2.09 6.57
N ARG A 145 -3.68 -1.34 6.74
CA ARG A 145 -4.51 -1.44 7.94
C ARG A 145 -4.96 -2.88 8.16
N GLN A 146 -5.58 -3.50 7.17
CA GLN A 146 -6.14 -4.86 7.30
C GLN A 146 -5.06 -5.91 7.55
N TYR A 147 -4.00 -5.91 6.74
CA TYR A 147 -2.93 -6.90 6.85
C TYR A 147 -2.21 -6.81 8.20
N PHE A 148 -1.71 -5.63 8.58
CA PHE A 148 -0.91 -5.49 9.81
C PHE A 148 -1.78 -5.59 11.07
N ARG A 149 -3.06 -5.21 11.01
CA ARG A 149 -3.98 -5.44 12.14
C ARG A 149 -4.17 -6.93 12.42
N TYR A 150 -4.15 -7.78 11.40
CA TYR A 150 -4.23 -9.23 11.57
C TYR A 150 -2.89 -9.83 12.04
N GLN A 151 -1.77 -9.43 11.41
CA GLN A 151 -0.45 -10.04 11.65
C GLN A 151 0.24 -9.59 12.95
N LEU A 152 -0.08 -8.40 13.46
CA LEU A 152 0.49 -7.85 14.70
C LEU A 152 -0.46 -7.99 15.91
N ASN A 153 -1.40 -8.94 15.82
CA ASN A 153 -2.32 -9.23 16.92
C ASN A 153 -1.62 -9.87 18.12
#